data_AF-A0A7R6STZ6-F1
#
_entry.id   AF-A0A7R6STZ6-F1
#
_cell.length_a   1.000
_cell.length_b   1.000
_cell.length_c   1.000
_cell.angle_alpha   90.00
_cell.angle_beta   90.00
_cell.angle_gamma   90.00
#
_symmetry.space_group_name_H-M   'P 1'
#
loop_
_entity.id
_entity.type
_entity.pdbx_description
1 polymer ?
#
loop_
_entity_poly.entity_id
_entity_poly.type
_entity_poly.pdbx_seq_one_letter_code
_entity_poly.pdbx_strand_id
1 'polypeptide(L)'
;MRIYAVKERYVVTVETIYRLKGALLSNVFVALGRSMAGSLRDLLPIVVVIGFFQVVVLQQSVPDLFGLLTGLLCVVAGLTFFIYGLEMGLFPIGEVLAHSFARKGSLFWLLIFSFSLGFGTTVAEPALIAVAAEAASVAAEGGMIDATEEAMKSYASGLRYTVAVSVGLAIVIGVIRILKGWPIHYMIAIGYVLVVVMTGFAPQEIIGIAYDSGGVTTSTITVPLVTALGVGLASSIEGRNPMIDGFGLIAFASLTPMIFVMAYGMVI
;
A
#
# COMPACT_ATOMS: atom_id res chain seq x y z
N MET A 1 -34.06 -36.70 18.62
CA MET A 1 -35.21 -35.98 19.22
C MET A 1 -34.87 -35.64 20.68
N ARG A 2 -34.41 -34.41 20.95
CA ARG A 2 -34.54 -33.73 22.26
C ARG A 2 -34.13 -32.27 22.05
N ILE A 3 -35.15 -31.42 21.98
CA ILE A 3 -35.09 -29.95 21.92
C ILE A 3 -35.43 -29.46 23.34
N TYR A 4 -34.93 -28.27 23.70
CA TYR A 4 -35.31 -27.40 24.83
C TYR A 4 -34.56 -27.57 26.16
N ALA A 5 -33.48 -26.78 26.30
CA ALA A 5 -33.03 -26.22 27.58
C ALA A 5 -31.99 -25.10 27.37
N VAL A 6 -32.35 -24.02 26.66
CA VAL A 6 -31.59 -22.75 26.70
C VAL A 6 -32.58 -21.59 26.58
N LYS A 7 -33.19 -21.20 27.69
CA LYS A 7 -33.97 -19.96 27.78
C LYS A 7 -33.84 -19.40 29.19
N GLU A 8 -32.71 -18.74 29.47
CA GLU A 8 -32.51 -17.77 30.56
C GLU A 8 -31.03 -17.38 30.67
N ARG A 9 -30.54 -16.49 29.78
CA ARG A 9 -29.26 -15.80 30.03
C ARG A 9 -29.00 -14.54 29.19
N TYR A 10 -29.96 -13.63 29.05
CA TYR A 10 -29.67 -12.28 28.52
C TYR A 10 -30.57 -11.24 29.18
N VAL A 11 -30.27 -10.88 30.43
CA VAL A 11 -30.63 -9.58 30.97
C VAL A 11 -29.30 -8.83 31.16
N VAL A 12 -28.90 -8.08 30.14
CA VAL A 12 -27.73 -7.20 30.24
C VAL A 12 -28.18 -5.97 31.03
N THR A 13 -27.73 -5.84 32.27
CA THR A 13 -28.00 -4.69 33.14
C THR A 13 -27.38 -3.40 32.56
N VAL A 14 -28.05 -2.26 32.75
CA VAL A 14 -27.59 -0.93 32.27
C VAL A 14 -26.17 -0.61 32.73
N GLU A 15 -25.80 -1.04 33.94
CA GLU A 15 -24.46 -0.89 34.51
C GLU A 15 -23.37 -1.69 33.76
N THR A 16 -23.73 -2.86 33.22
CA THR A 16 -22.88 -3.67 32.34
C THR A 16 -22.66 -2.99 30.99
N ILE A 17 -23.68 -2.31 30.45
CA ILE A 17 -23.58 -1.51 29.21
C ILE A 17 -22.67 -0.29 29.42
N TYR A 18 -22.75 0.39 30.57
CA TYR A 18 -21.86 1.52 30.89
C TYR A 18 -20.41 1.09 31.13
N ARG A 19 -20.18 -0.04 31.80
CA ARG A 19 -18.84 -0.63 31.93
C ARG A 19 -18.28 -1.10 30.59
N LEU A 20 -19.10 -1.70 29.72
CA LEU A 20 -18.73 -2.04 28.35
C LEU A 20 -18.42 -0.79 27.52
N LYS A 21 -19.21 0.30 27.62
CA LYS A 21 -18.92 1.59 26.96
C LYS A 21 -17.64 2.25 27.46
N GLY A 22 -17.38 2.24 28.77
CA GLY A 22 -16.15 2.79 29.36
C GLY A 22 -14.91 1.97 29.02
N ALA A 23 -15.03 0.64 29.00
CA ALA A 23 -14.00 -0.27 28.50
C ALA A 23 -13.78 -0.11 26.99
N LEU A 24 -14.83 0.04 26.19
CA LEU A 24 -14.73 0.32 24.75
C LEU A 24 -14.06 1.67 24.48
N LEU A 25 -14.46 2.75 25.17
CA LEU A 25 -13.87 4.08 24.97
C LEU A 25 -12.41 4.12 25.39
N SER A 26 -12.06 3.56 26.55
CA SER A 26 -10.65 3.44 26.95
C SER A 26 -9.85 2.59 25.97
N ASN A 27 -10.41 1.50 25.45
CA ASN A 27 -9.78 0.70 24.40
C ASN A 27 -9.57 1.48 23.10
N VAL A 28 -10.52 2.34 22.69
CA VAL A 28 -10.39 3.18 21.49
C VAL A 28 -9.31 4.26 21.68
N PHE A 29 -9.27 4.95 22.82
CA PHE A 29 -8.22 5.95 23.09
C PHE A 29 -6.83 5.31 23.19
N VAL A 30 -6.72 4.12 23.78
CA VAL A 30 -5.47 3.35 23.82
C VAL A 30 -5.08 2.86 22.42
N ALA A 31 -6.04 2.39 21.61
CA ALA A 31 -5.79 1.96 20.24
C ALA A 31 -5.33 3.12 19.34
N LEU A 32 -6.03 4.26 19.40
CA LEU A 32 -5.63 5.48 18.69
C LEU A 32 -4.26 5.98 19.18
N GLY A 33 -3.99 5.97 20.48
CA GLY A 33 -2.69 6.33 21.04
C GLY A 33 -1.56 5.42 20.55
N ARG A 34 -1.80 4.11 20.43
CA ARG A 34 -0.83 3.17 19.83
C ARG A 34 -0.63 3.43 18.33
N SER A 35 -1.70 3.65 17.57
CA SER A 35 -1.62 3.98 16.13
C SER A 35 -0.86 5.30 15.89
N MET A 36 -1.07 6.30 16.77
CA MET A 36 -0.34 7.56 16.74
C MET A 36 1.13 7.39 17.06
N ALA A 37 1.47 6.58 18.06
CA ALA A 37 2.85 6.24 18.38
C ALA A 37 3.54 5.47 17.23
N GLY A 38 2.80 4.59 16.54
CA GLY A 38 3.26 3.91 15.32
C GLY A 38 3.56 4.91 14.20
N SER A 39 2.60 5.76 13.86
CA SER A 39 2.75 6.82 12.85
C SER A 39 3.94 7.73 13.14
N LEU A 40 4.15 8.12 14.40
CA LEU A 40 5.29 8.93 14.80
C LEU A 40 6.61 8.18 14.64
N ARG A 41 6.65 6.89 15.00
CA ARG A 41 7.82 6.03 14.81
C ARG A 41 8.15 5.84 13.32
N ASP A 42 7.15 5.74 12.47
CA ASP A 42 7.32 5.56 11.02
C ASP A 42 7.88 6.82 10.35
N LEU A 43 7.49 8.01 10.83
CA LEU A 43 7.98 9.30 10.32
C LEU A 43 9.31 9.73 10.94
N LEU A 44 9.65 9.25 12.13
CA LEU A 44 10.87 9.65 12.86
C LEU A 44 12.15 9.49 12.03
N PRO A 45 12.39 8.37 11.30
CA PRO A 45 13.58 8.24 10.45
C PRO A 45 13.69 9.32 9.39
N ILE A 46 12.57 9.71 8.77
CA ILE A 46 12.53 10.77 7.75
C ILE A 46 12.91 12.11 8.38
N VAL A 47 12.33 12.44 9.53
CA VAL A 47 12.64 13.68 10.25
C VAL A 47 14.11 13.71 10.66
N VAL A 48 14.65 12.59 11.13
CA VAL A 48 16.07 12.46 11.52
C VAL A 48 17.00 12.63 10.32
N VAL A 49 16.70 11.98 9.19
CA VAL A 49 17.51 12.08 7.98
C VAL A 49 17.48 13.51 7.43
N ILE A 50 16.30 14.11 7.30
CA ILE A 50 16.16 15.51 6.83
C ILE A 50 16.89 16.46 7.78
N GLY A 51 16.70 16.32 9.09
CA GLY A 51 17.37 17.14 10.10
C GLY A 51 18.89 17.00 10.07
N PHE A 52 19.40 15.78 9.90
CA PHE A 52 20.82 15.52 9.74
C PHE A 52 21.39 16.22 8.50
N PHE A 53 20.75 16.04 7.33
CA PHE A 53 21.22 16.68 6.10
C PHE A 53 21.14 18.21 6.19
N GLN A 54 20.06 18.77 6.75
CA GLN A 54 19.92 20.22 6.96
C GLN A 54 21.02 20.81 7.84
N VAL A 55 21.19 20.26 9.05
CA VAL A 55 22.06 20.85 10.08
C VAL A 55 23.53 20.50 9.84
N VAL A 56 23.83 19.25 9.48
CA VAL A 56 25.21 18.74 9.40
C VAL A 56 25.79 18.92 8.01
N VAL A 57 25.04 18.58 6.96
CA VAL A 57 25.57 18.56 5.59
C VAL A 57 25.42 19.92 4.90
N LEU A 58 24.21 20.48 4.92
CA LEU A 58 23.89 21.76 4.27
C LEU A 58 24.25 22.97 5.14
N GLN A 59 24.43 22.76 6.45
CA GLN A 59 24.78 23.80 7.43
C GLN A 59 23.79 24.98 7.44
N GLN A 60 22.50 24.70 7.19
CA GLN A 60 21.43 25.70 7.19
C GLN A 60 20.51 25.47 8.39
N SER A 61 19.94 26.55 8.93
CA SER A 61 18.86 26.46 9.90
C SER A 61 17.59 26.02 9.19
N VAL A 62 16.82 25.12 9.81
CA VAL A 62 15.52 24.64 9.29
C VAL A 62 14.61 25.84 8.98
N PRO A 63 14.35 26.14 7.70
CA PRO A 63 13.42 27.20 7.33
C PRO A 63 12.01 26.83 7.81
N ASP A 64 11.30 27.82 8.37
CA ASP A 64 9.92 27.65 8.81
C ASP A 64 9.66 26.44 9.73
N LEU A 65 10.39 26.38 10.85
CA LEU A 65 10.23 25.31 11.84
C LEU A 65 8.79 25.16 12.34
N PHE A 66 8.03 26.25 12.40
CA PHE A 66 6.63 26.21 12.84
C PHE A 66 5.72 25.57 11.77
N GLY A 67 5.89 25.92 10.49
CA GLY A 67 5.22 25.25 9.38
C GLY A 67 5.56 23.76 9.32
N LEU A 68 6.83 23.40 9.52
CA LEU A 68 7.27 22.00 9.54
C LEU A 68 6.60 21.22 10.69
N LEU A 69 6.59 21.77 11.92
CA LEU A 69 5.98 21.10 13.08
C LEU A 69 4.47 20.94 12.94
N THR A 70 3.79 21.97 12.42
CA THR A 70 2.34 21.92 12.19
C THR A 70 1.99 20.94 11.07
N GLY A 71 2.75 20.94 9.98
CA GLY A 71 2.64 19.95 8.90
C GLY A 71 2.86 18.53 9.40
N LEU A 72 3.92 18.29 10.18
CA LEU A 72 4.21 16.98 10.79
C LEU A 72 3.06 16.51 11.70
N LEU A 73 2.50 17.40 12.52
CA LEU A 73 1.35 17.09 13.36
C LEU A 73 0.12 16.69 12.52
N CYS A 74 -0.16 17.44 11.45
CA CYS A 74 -1.25 17.13 10.51
C CYS A 74 -1.04 15.76 9.83
N VAL A 75 0.19 15.45 9.40
CA VAL A 75 0.54 14.16 8.78
C VAL A 75 0.37 13.02 9.79
N VAL A 76 0.88 13.16 11.01
CA VAL A 76 0.72 12.14 12.07
C VAL A 76 -0.75 11.89 12.36
N ALA A 77 -1.54 12.95 12.56
CA ALA A 77 -2.97 12.82 12.83
C ALA A 77 -3.72 12.18 11.66
N GLY A 78 -3.46 12.64 10.43
CA GLY A 78 -4.06 12.10 9.22
C GLY A 78 -3.74 10.62 9.01
N LEU A 79 -2.45 10.24 9.11
CA LEU A 79 -2.00 8.86 8.97
C LEU A 79 -2.60 7.96 10.06
N THR A 80 -2.66 8.44 11.30
CA THR A 80 -3.27 7.71 12.43
C THR A 80 -4.73 7.37 12.16
N PHE A 81 -5.54 8.38 11.80
CA PHE A 81 -6.97 8.16 11.53
C PHE A 81 -7.19 7.31 10.29
N PHE A 82 -6.34 7.47 9.27
CA PHE A 82 -6.41 6.70 8.05
C PHE A 82 -6.11 5.21 8.29
N ILE A 83 -4.98 4.88 8.92
CA ILE A 83 -4.60 3.50 9.22
C ILE A 83 -5.61 2.83 10.14
N TYR A 84 -6.03 3.53 11.21
CA TYR A 84 -7.03 2.98 12.12
C TYR A 84 -8.38 2.75 11.42
N GLY A 85 -8.79 3.64 10.51
CA GLY A 85 -9.98 3.47 9.69
C GLY A 85 -9.89 2.28 8.74
N LEU A 86 -8.72 2.05 8.13
CA LEU A 86 -8.48 0.89 7.27
C LEU A 86 -8.52 -0.43 8.05
N GLU A 87 -7.91 -0.48 9.24
CA GLU A 87 -7.90 -1.66 10.11
C GLU A 87 -9.30 -2.09 10.55
N MET A 88 -10.16 -1.12 10.90
CA MET A 88 -11.53 -1.42 11.31
C MET A 88 -12.46 -1.74 10.13
N GLY A 89 -12.22 -1.15 8.97
CA GLY A 89 -13.12 -1.21 7.83
C GLY A 89 -12.64 -2.14 6.72
N LEU A 90 -11.58 -1.73 6.03
CA LEU A 90 -11.19 -2.31 4.75
C LEU A 90 -10.47 -3.66 4.89
N PHE A 91 -9.65 -3.87 5.93
CA PHE A 91 -8.91 -5.13 6.11
C PHE A 91 -9.82 -6.31 6.44
N PRO A 92 -10.77 -6.21 7.39
CA PRO A 92 -11.69 -7.30 7.69
C PRO A 92 -12.56 -7.68 6.49
N ILE A 93 -12.97 -6.68 5.69
CA ILE A 93 -13.72 -6.92 4.45
C ILE A 93 -12.85 -7.69 3.44
N GLY A 94 -11.59 -7.28 3.26
CA GLY A 94 -10.63 -7.98 2.40
C GLY A 94 -10.44 -9.44 2.78
N GLU A 95 -10.24 -9.73 4.08
CA GLU A 95 -10.07 -11.10 4.59
C GLU A 95 -11.32 -11.96 4.39
N VAL A 96 -12.50 -11.43 4.73
CA VAL A 96 -13.77 -12.16 4.57
C VAL A 96 -14.06 -12.47 3.11
N LEU A 97 -13.80 -11.52 2.20
CA LEU A 97 -13.97 -11.72 0.76
C LEU A 97 -12.98 -12.76 0.22
N ALA A 98 -11.70 -12.69 0.61
CA ALA A 98 -10.68 -13.67 0.23
C ALA A 98 -11.08 -15.09 0.66
N HIS A 99 -11.47 -15.27 1.92
CA HIS A 99 -11.97 -16.55 2.45
C HIS A 99 -13.23 -17.03 1.72
N SER A 100 -14.17 -16.12 1.45
CA SER A 100 -15.43 -16.46 0.77
C SER A 100 -15.20 -16.89 -0.68
N PHE A 101 -14.30 -16.23 -1.39
CA PHE A 101 -13.95 -16.59 -2.77
C PHE A 101 -13.17 -17.89 -2.84
N ALA A 102 -12.22 -18.10 -1.93
CA ALA A 102 -11.50 -19.37 -1.81
C ALA A 102 -12.47 -20.55 -1.59
N ARG A 103 -13.47 -20.37 -0.71
CA ARG A 103 -14.46 -21.41 -0.39
C ARG A 103 -15.52 -21.63 -1.46
N LYS A 104 -15.95 -20.56 -2.16
CA LYS A 104 -16.94 -20.65 -3.27
C LYS A 104 -16.33 -21.13 -4.58
N GLY A 105 -15.00 -21.11 -4.72
CA GLY A 105 -14.28 -21.58 -5.91
C GLY A 105 -14.38 -20.68 -7.15
N SER A 106 -14.90 -19.46 -7.01
CA SER A 106 -15.02 -18.55 -8.16
C SER A 106 -13.73 -17.75 -8.39
N LEU A 107 -12.79 -18.38 -9.08
CA LEU A 107 -11.51 -17.76 -9.46
C LEU A 107 -11.70 -16.43 -10.19
N PHE A 108 -12.65 -16.34 -11.12
CA PHE A 108 -12.89 -15.13 -11.91
C PHE A 108 -13.14 -13.89 -11.04
N TRP A 109 -14.09 -13.98 -10.10
CA TRP A 109 -14.41 -12.89 -9.17
C TRP A 109 -13.26 -12.57 -8.20
N LEU A 110 -12.49 -13.57 -7.78
CA LEU A 110 -11.29 -13.35 -6.97
C LEU A 110 -10.25 -12.52 -7.73
N LEU A 111 -10.00 -12.83 -9.00
CA LEU A 111 -9.03 -12.11 -9.82
C LEU A 111 -9.49 -10.67 -10.10
N ILE A 112 -10.77 -10.46 -10.42
CA ILE A 112 -11.30 -9.10 -10.58
C ILE A 112 -11.19 -8.30 -9.29
N PHE A 113 -11.57 -8.89 -8.15
CA PHE A 113 -11.45 -8.23 -6.87
C PHE A 113 -9.99 -7.85 -6.55
N SER A 114 -9.07 -8.79 -6.78
CA SER A 114 -7.64 -8.59 -6.55
C SER A 114 -7.05 -7.48 -7.43
N PHE A 115 -7.42 -7.46 -8.71
CA PHE A 115 -7.04 -6.38 -9.63
C PHE A 115 -7.58 -5.04 -9.17
N SER A 116 -8.89 -4.95 -8.91
CA SER A 116 -9.55 -3.72 -8.50
C SER A 116 -9.01 -3.17 -7.18
N LEU A 117 -8.66 -4.06 -6.25
CA LEU A 117 -8.02 -3.69 -4.99
C LEU A 117 -6.66 -3.06 -5.25
N GLY A 118 -5.76 -3.72 -5.98
CA GLY A 118 -4.43 -3.17 -6.27
C GLY A 118 -4.46 -1.91 -7.09
N PHE A 119 -5.27 -1.90 -8.15
CA PHE A 119 -5.47 -0.72 -8.99
C PHE A 119 -6.04 0.44 -8.18
N GLY A 120 -7.13 0.22 -7.44
CA GLY A 120 -7.83 1.26 -6.69
C GLY A 120 -6.98 1.87 -5.59
N THR A 121 -6.27 1.06 -4.81
CA THR A 121 -5.39 1.56 -3.74
C THR A 121 -4.21 2.33 -4.30
N THR A 122 -3.65 1.86 -5.41
CA THR A 122 -2.51 2.52 -6.06
C THR A 122 -2.92 3.81 -6.75
N VAL A 123 -4.08 3.86 -7.42
CA VAL A 123 -4.62 5.13 -7.93
C VAL A 123 -4.80 6.09 -6.75
N ALA A 124 -5.39 5.66 -5.65
CA ALA A 124 -5.65 6.53 -4.50
C ALA A 124 -4.38 6.93 -3.71
N GLU A 125 -3.21 6.37 -4.01
CA GLU A 125 -1.98 6.56 -3.25
C GLU A 125 -1.45 8.01 -3.32
N PRO A 126 -1.44 8.77 -2.21
CA PRO A 126 -0.96 10.15 -2.19
C PRO A 126 0.51 10.28 -2.55
N ALA A 127 1.36 9.35 -2.11
CA ALA A 127 2.78 9.39 -2.43
C ALA A 127 3.02 9.22 -3.94
N LEU A 128 2.21 8.41 -4.62
CA LEU A 128 2.28 8.24 -6.07
C LEU A 128 1.83 9.49 -6.81
N ILE A 129 0.80 10.19 -6.30
CA ILE A 129 0.37 11.46 -6.88
C ILE A 129 1.50 12.48 -6.82
N ALA A 130 2.20 12.57 -5.68
CA ALA A 130 3.34 13.48 -5.52
C ALA A 130 4.52 13.10 -6.42
N VAL A 131 4.93 11.83 -6.43
CA VAL A 131 6.03 11.35 -7.29
C VAL A 131 5.70 11.51 -8.77
N ALA A 132 4.45 11.29 -9.19
CA ALA A 132 4.05 11.49 -10.58
C ALA A 132 4.04 12.96 -11.00
N ALA A 133 3.69 13.87 -10.08
CA ALA A 133 3.77 15.30 -10.33
C ALA A 133 5.23 15.76 -10.46
N GLU A 134 6.11 15.27 -9.58
CA GLU A 134 7.55 15.57 -9.64
C GLU A 134 8.22 14.95 -10.88
N ALA A 135 7.81 13.74 -11.26
CA ALA A 135 8.24 13.12 -12.50
C ALA A 135 7.89 13.98 -13.73
N ALA A 136 6.72 14.63 -13.71
CA ALA A 136 6.28 15.51 -14.79
C ALA A 136 7.07 16.82 -14.84
N SER A 137 7.43 17.42 -13.69
CA SER A 137 8.27 18.63 -13.66
C SER A 137 9.66 18.33 -14.19
N VAL A 138 10.28 17.24 -13.73
CA VAL A 138 11.60 16.83 -14.20
C VAL A 138 11.58 16.50 -15.70
N ALA A 139 10.54 15.82 -16.19
CA ALA A 139 10.41 15.52 -17.62
C ALA A 139 10.25 16.78 -18.49
N ALA A 140 9.54 17.80 -17.99
CA ALA A 140 9.37 19.08 -18.69
C ALA A 140 10.67 19.90 -18.70
N GLU A 141 11.38 19.97 -17.57
CA GLU A 141 12.68 20.64 -17.46
C GLU A 141 13.74 19.98 -18.34
N GLY A 142 13.71 18.64 -18.45
CA GLY A 142 14.56 17.85 -19.33
C GLY A 142 14.19 17.93 -20.82
N GLY A 143 13.09 18.63 -21.17
CA GLY A 143 12.63 18.77 -22.55
C GLY A 143 12.06 17.48 -23.17
N MET A 144 11.71 16.48 -22.35
CA MET A 144 11.07 15.24 -22.82
C MET A 144 9.59 15.43 -23.11
N ILE A 145 8.94 16.35 -22.40
CA ILE A 145 7.56 16.77 -22.64
C ILE A 145 7.50 18.30 -22.73
N ASP A 146 6.45 18.82 -23.37
CA ASP A 146 6.21 20.26 -23.41
C ASP A 146 6.06 20.82 -21.99
N ALA A 147 6.68 21.98 -21.72
CA ALA A 147 6.58 22.70 -20.46
C ALA A 147 5.22 23.43 -20.28
N THR A 148 4.14 22.78 -20.67
CA THR A 148 2.76 23.26 -20.51
C THR A 148 2.10 22.51 -19.36
N GLU A 149 1.20 23.18 -18.63
CA GLU A 149 0.45 22.53 -17.55
C GLU A 149 -0.35 21.30 -18.02
N GLU A 150 -0.86 21.35 -19.26
CA GLU A 150 -1.64 20.25 -19.83
C GLU A 150 -0.78 19.01 -20.09
N ALA A 151 0.40 19.18 -20.68
CA ALA A 151 1.34 18.09 -20.93
C ALA A 151 1.83 17.46 -19.61
N MET A 152 2.18 18.28 -18.61
CA MET A 152 2.60 17.79 -17.30
C MET A 152 1.50 17.01 -16.58
N LYS A 153 0.25 17.52 -16.58
CA LYS A 153 -0.90 16.81 -15.99
C LYS A 153 -1.19 15.50 -16.72
N SER A 154 -1.12 15.50 -18.04
CA SER A 154 -1.30 14.30 -18.86
C SER A 154 -0.26 13.24 -18.51
N TYR A 155 1.03 13.62 -18.50
CA TYR A 155 2.14 12.73 -18.17
C TYR A 155 2.03 12.16 -16.75
N ALA A 156 1.77 13.02 -15.75
CA ALA A 156 1.60 12.58 -14.36
C ALA A 156 0.43 11.59 -14.23
N SER A 157 -0.68 11.84 -14.92
CA SER A 157 -1.83 10.92 -14.92
C SER A 157 -1.53 9.60 -15.61
N GLY A 158 -0.84 9.63 -16.76
CA GLY A 158 -0.42 8.44 -17.50
C GLY A 158 0.51 7.56 -16.68
N LEU A 159 1.49 8.15 -16.01
CA LEU A 159 2.38 7.47 -15.09
C LEU A 159 1.63 6.83 -13.92
N ARG A 160 0.74 7.60 -13.26
CA ARG A 160 -0.08 7.11 -12.13
C ARG A 160 -0.94 5.93 -12.53
N TYR A 161 -1.63 5.99 -13.67
CA TYR A 161 -2.46 4.87 -14.14
C TYR A 161 -1.63 3.68 -14.59
N THR A 162 -0.46 3.91 -15.19
CA THR A 162 0.48 2.84 -15.54
C THR A 162 0.92 2.07 -14.31
N VAL A 163 1.34 2.77 -13.26
CA VAL A 163 1.72 2.16 -11.98
C VAL A 163 0.53 1.44 -11.37
N ALA A 164 -0.67 2.03 -11.36
CA ALA A 164 -1.86 1.37 -10.81
C ALA A 164 -2.26 0.09 -11.56
N VAL A 165 -2.20 0.09 -12.90
CA VAL A 165 -2.45 -1.12 -13.71
C VAL A 165 -1.39 -2.17 -13.39
N SER A 166 -0.12 -1.78 -13.28
CA SER A 166 0.97 -2.70 -12.96
C SER A 166 0.77 -3.38 -11.61
N VAL A 167 0.35 -2.65 -10.57
CA VAL A 167 0.06 -3.22 -9.24
C VAL A 167 -1.17 -4.12 -9.28
N GLY A 168 -2.24 -3.71 -9.96
CA GLY A 168 -3.43 -4.55 -10.15
C GLY A 168 -3.07 -5.89 -10.79
N LEU A 169 -2.27 -5.89 -11.85
CA LEU A 169 -1.77 -7.11 -12.50
C LEU A 169 -0.82 -7.90 -11.59
N ALA A 170 0.04 -7.23 -10.83
CA ALA A 170 0.96 -7.86 -9.90
C ALA A 170 0.21 -8.69 -8.82
N ILE A 171 -0.87 -8.14 -8.26
CA ILE A 171 -1.68 -8.84 -7.28
C ILE A 171 -2.41 -10.02 -7.94
N VAL A 172 -2.97 -9.85 -9.14
CA VAL A 172 -3.59 -10.96 -9.89
C VAL A 172 -2.61 -12.11 -10.09
N ILE A 173 -1.39 -11.81 -10.54
CA ILE A 173 -0.33 -12.80 -10.72
C ILE A 173 0.04 -13.45 -9.38
N GLY A 174 0.17 -12.66 -8.31
CA GLY A 174 0.47 -13.17 -6.97
C GLY A 174 -0.62 -14.10 -6.44
N VAL A 175 -1.90 -13.77 -6.65
CA VAL A 175 -3.04 -14.63 -6.28
C VAL A 175 -3.02 -15.94 -7.06
N ILE A 176 -2.79 -15.89 -8.38
CA ILE A 176 -2.62 -17.11 -9.20
C ILE A 176 -1.45 -17.94 -8.69
N ARG A 177 -0.34 -17.30 -8.30
CA ARG A 177 0.83 -17.96 -7.71
C ARG A 177 0.49 -18.67 -6.40
N ILE A 178 -0.26 -18.04 -5.50
CA ILE A 178 -0.70 -18.66 -4.23
C ILE A 178 -1.56 -19.90 -4.52
N LEU A 179 -2.51 -19.77 -5.45
CA LEU A 179 -3.41 -20.87 -5.84
C LEU A 179 -2.67 -22.05 -6.47
N LYS A 180 -1.73 -21.77 -7.38
CA LYS A 180 -0.94 -22.79 -8.07
C LYS A 180 0.26 -23.30 -7.26
N GLY A 181 0.61 -22.62 -6.17
CA GLY A 181 1.77 -22.96 -5.35
C GLY A 181 3.11 -22.74 -6.03
N TRP A 182 3.21 -21.74 -6.92
CA TRP A 182 4.46 -21.47 -7.61
C TRP A 182 5.52 -20.88 -6.67
N PRO A 183 6.80 -21.28 -6.79
CA PRO A 183 7.87 -20.74 -5.95
C PRO A 183 8.11 -19.27 -6.27
N ILE A 184 8.00 -18.41 -5.26
CA ILE A 184 8.18 -16.95 -5.42
C ILE A 184 9.58 -16.56 -5.88
N HIS A 185 10.62 -17.26 -5.40
CA HIS A 185 12.01 -16.87 -5.66
C HIS A 185 12.36 -16.86 -7.15
N TYR A 186 11.81 -17.79 -7.95
CA TYR A 186 12.03 -17.76 -9.41
C TYR A 186 11.36 -16.56 -10.06
N MET A 187 10.14 -16.23 -9.67
CA MET A 187 9.41 -15.10 -10.26
C MET A 187 10.08 -13.76 -9.91
N ILE A 188 10.56 -13.62 -8.66
CA ILE A 188 11.31 -12.44 -8.23
C ILE A 188 12.66 -12.36 -8.92
N ALA A 189 13.41 -13.47 -9.03
CA ALA A 189 14.68 -13.50 -9.73
C ALA A 189 14.52 -13.10 -11.20
N ILE A 190 13.55 -13.68 -11.91
CA ILE A 190 13.24 -13.32 -13.31
C ILE A 190 12.85 -11.85 -13.42
N GLY A 191 12.00 -11.37 -12.51
CA GLY A 191 11.58 -9.98 -12.46
C GLY A 191 12.74 -9.00 -12.28
N TYR A 192 13.68 -9.29 -11.38
CA TYR A 192 14.86 -8.44 -11.17
C TYR A 192 15.85 -8.52 -12.33
N VAL A 193 16.04 -9.70 -12.93
CA VAL A 193 16.82 -9.82 -14.18
C VAL A 193 16.22 -8.93 -15.26
N LEU A 194 14.90 -8.95 -15.41
CA LEU A 194 14.20 -8.08 -16.35
C LEU A 194 14.38 -6.60 -16.01
N VAL A 195 14.27 -6.21 -14.74
CA VAL A 195 14.53 -4.84 -14.29
C VAL A 195 15.95 -4.39 -14.65
N VAL A 196 16.97 -5.21 -14.36
CA VAL A 196 18.37 -4.90 -14.68
C VAL A 196 18.57 -4.74 -16.19
N VAL A 197 18.00 -5.64 -16.99
CA VAL A 197 18.08 -5.57 -18.45
C VAL A 197 17.40 -4.29 -18.96
N MET A 198 16.17 -4.01 -18.52
CA MET A 198 15.44 -2.81 -18.93
C MET A 198 16.12 -1.51 -18.51
N THR A 199 16.77 -1.49 -17.34
CA THR A 199 17.54 -0.34 -16.86
C THR A 199 18.64 0.05 -17.85
N GLY A 200 19.24 -0.92 -18.55
CA GLY A 200 20.25 -0.65 -19.58
C GLY A 200 19.71 0.00 -20.87
N PHE A 201 18.39 -0.03 -21.09
CA PHE A 201 17.73 0.53 -22.27
C PHE A 201 16.83 1.74 -21.95
N ALA A 202 16.51 1.96 -20.67
CA ALA A 202 15.57 3.00 -20.26
C ALA A 202 16.23 4.40 -20.29
N PRO A 203 15.46 5.47 -20.56
CA PRO A 203 15.94 6.85 -20.41
C PRO A 203 16.38 7.13 -18.97
N GLN A 204 17.46 7.90 -18.80
CA GLN A 204 18.07 8.13 -17.49
C GLN A 204 17.11 8.82 -16.51
N GLU A 205 16.25 9.67 -17.04
CA GLU A 205 15.24 10.46 -16.34
C GLU A 205 14.17 9.56 -15.71
N ILE A 206 13.81 8.46 -16.38
CA ILE A 206 12.75 7.53 -15.97
C ILE A 206 13.24 6.51 -14.95
N ILE A 207 14.52 6.14 -14.99
CA ILE A 207 15.08 5.09 -14.13
C ILE A 207 14.81 5.42 -12.65
N GLY A 208 15.16 6.63 -12.20
CA GLY A 208 14.92 7.05 -10.82
C GLY A 208 13.44 6.95 -10.43
N ILE A 209 12.55 7.45 -11.28
CA ILE A 209 11.10 7.42 -11.09
C ILE A 209 10.59 5.97 -11.03
N ALA A 210 11.12 5.07 -11.85
CA ALA A 210 10.73 3.66 -11.88
C ALA A 210 11.07 2.95 -10.57
N TYR A 211 12.28 3.16 -10.04
CA TYR A 211 12.72 2.58 -8.78
C TYR A 211 11.96 3.17 -7.58
N ASP A 212 11.68 4.48 -7.59
CA ASP A 212 10.87 5.13 -6.54
C ASP A 212 9.41 4.67 -6.59
N SER A 213 8.84 4.45 -7.77
CA SER A 213 7.47 3.93 -7.94
C SER A 213 7.29 2.55 -7.30
N GLY A 214 8.32 1.71 -7.35
CA GLY A 214 8.32 0.42 -6.65
C GLY A 214 8.29 0.57 -5.13
N GLY A 215 8.96 1.59 -4.57
CA GLY A 215 8.90 1.90 -3.13
C GLY A 215 7.57 2.51 -2.72
N VAL A 216 7.05 3.43 -3.51
CA VAL A 216 5.77 4.13 -3.27
C VAL A 216 4.59 3.16 -3.20
N THR A 217 4.58 2.12 -4.04
CA THR A 217 3.50 1.13 -4.05
C THR A 217 3.50 0.20 -2.83
N THR A 218 4.57 0.24 -2.03
CA THR A 218 4.64 -0.41 -0.71
C THR A 218 4.24 0.53 0.45
N SER A 219 3.41 1.52 0.15
CA SER A 219 2.94 2.51 1.11
C SER A 219 2.09 1.92 2.24
N THR A 220 1.85 2.79 3.22
CA THR A 220 0.97 2.61 4.37
C THR A 220 -0.47 2.23 3.99
N ILE A 221 -0.93 2.56 2.78
CA ILE A 221 -2.26 2.19 2.28
C ILE A 221 -2.27 0.78 1.69
N THR A 222 -1.35 0.53 0.75
CA THR A 222 -1.44 -0.63 -0.14
C THR A 222 -0.95 -1.90 0.56
N VAL A 223 0.15 -1.83 1.33
CA VAL A 223 0.75 -3.02 1.94
C VAL A 223 -0.22 -3.78 2.85
N PRO A 224 -0.91 -3.13 3.82
CA PRO A 224 -1.80 -3.87 4.69
C PRO A 224 -2.95 -4.55 3.95
N LEU A 225 -3.48 -3.93 2.89
CA LEU A 225 -4.57 -4.47 2.08
C LEU A 225 -4.15 -5.68 1.26
N VAL A 226 -3.01 -5.56 0.59
CA VAL A 226 -2.42 -6.63 -0.19
C VAL A 226 -2.02 -7.80 0.72
N THR A 227 -1.50 -7.49 1.91
CA THR A 227 -1.14 -8.49 2.92
C THR A 227 -2.38 -9.19 3.46
N ALA A 228 -3.45 -8.46 3.80
CA ALA A 228 -4.70 -9.05 4.28
C ALA A 228 -5.31 -10.02 3.24
N LEU A 229 -5.34 -9.62 1.96
CA LEU A 229 -5.75 -10.49 0.86
C LEU A 229 -4.84 -11.73 0.75
N GLY A 230 -3.53 -11.53 0.78
CA GLY A 230 -2.54 -12.59 0.62
C GLY A 230 -2.53 -13.61 1.75
N VAL A 231 -2.46 -13.12 2.99
CA VAL A 231 -2.47 -13.91 4.22
C VAL A 231 -3.82 -14.61 4.37
N GLY A 232 -4.94 -13.91 4.11
CA GLY A 232 -6.28 -14.50 4.15
C GLY A 232 -6.44 -15.63 3.13
N LEU A 233 -6.00 -15.40 1.89
CA LEU A 233 -6.03 -16.43 0.84
C LEU A 233 -5.12 -17.62 1.18
N ALA A 234 -3.86 -17.38 1.57
CA ALA A 234 -2.93 -18.44 1.94
C ALA A 234 -3.42 -19.23 3.16
N SER A 235 -4.02 -18.59 4.16
CA SER A 235 -4.57 -19.27 5.35
C SER A 235 -5.81 -20.11 5.03
N SER A 236 -6.50 -19.82 3.92
CA SER A 236 -7.68 -20.57 3.49
C SER A 236 -7.36 -21.83 2.67
N ILE A 237 -6.09 -22.04 2.29
CA ILE A 237 -5.65 -23.14 1.42
C ILE A 237 -4.69 -24.04 2.19
N GLU A 238 -5.03 -25.32 2.30
CA GLU A 238 -4.16 -26.29 2.98
C GLU A 238 -2.78 -26.40 2.30
N GLY A 239 -1.73 -26.49 3.10
CA GLY A 239 -0.34 -26.61 2.63
C GLY A 239 0.31 -25.30 2.17
N ARG A 240 -0.35 -24.16 2.32
CA ARG A 240 0.24 -22.83 2.08
C ARG A 240 0.80 -22.23 3.36
N ASN A 241 1.86 -21.44 3.21
CA ASN A 241 2.47 -20.74 4.33
C ASN A 241 2.13 -19.25 4.23
N PRO A 242 1.28 -18.69 5.10
CA PRO A 242 0.88 -17.29 5.03
C PRO A 242 2.06 -16.29 5.05
N MET A 243 3.18 -16.64 5.69
CA MET A 243 4.37 -15.78 5.72
C MET A 243 5.08 -15.73 4.36
N ILE A 244 5.19 -16.84 3.64
CA ILE A 244 5.93 -16.89 2.36
C ILE A 244 5.00 -16.60 1.17
N ASP A 245 3.78 -17.13 1.23
CA ASP A 245 2.79 -17.02 0.17
C ASP A 245 2.05 -15.69 0.25
N GLY A 246 1.61 -15.29 1.45
CA GLY A 246 0.85 -14.06 1.67
C GLY A 246 1.67 -12.78 1.52
N PHE A 247 2.75 -12.62 2.29
CA PHE A 247 3.62 -11.42 2.18
C PHE A 247 4.33 -11.33 0.82
N GLY A 248 4.49 -12.45 0.11
CA GLY A 248 5.08 -12.47 -1.22
C GLY A 248 4.36 -11.61 -2.26
N LEU A 249 3.08 -11.29 -2.04
CA LEU A 249 2.33 -10.34 -2.89
C LEU A 249 2.91 -8.93 -2.87
N ILE A 250 3.48 -8.49 -1.73
CA ILE A 250 4.12 -7.16 -1.61
C ILE A 250 5.29 -7.06 -2.57
N ALA A 251 6.08 -8.13 -2.69
CA ALA A 251 7.24 -8.17 -3.58
C ALA A 251 6.82 -7.97 -5.05
N PHE A 252 5.71 -8.57 -5.48
CA PHE A 252 5.17 -8.34 -6.83
C PHE A 252 4.65 -6.93 -7.00
N ALA A 253 3.93 -6.41 -6.01
CA ALA A 253 3.39 -5.05 -6.03
C ALA A 253 4.50 -3.99 -6.15
N SER A 254 5.70 -4.25 -5.61
CA SER A 254 6.86 -3.36 -5.73
C SER A 254 7.66 -3.56 -7.04
N LEU A 255 7.83 -4.80 -7.48
CA LEU A 255 8.67 -5.13 -8.63
C LEU A 255 8.02 -4.76 -9.98
N THR A 256 6.71 -4.98 -10.11
CA THR A 256 6.00 -4.81 -11.39
C THR A 256 5.92 -3.34 -11.84
N PRO A 257 5.70 -2.36 -10.93
CA PRO A 257 5.80 -0.94 -11.26
C PRO A 257 7.12 -0.53 -11.90
N MET A 258 8.25 -1.04 -11.41
CA MET A 258 9.57 -0.70 -11.97
C MET A 258 9.63 -1.03 -13.47
N ILE A 259 9.16 -2.23 -13.83
CA ILE A 259 9.09 -2.72 -15.21
C ILE A 259 8.15 -1.84 -16.05
N PHE A 260 6.95 -1.57 -15.54
CA PHE A 260 5.93 -0.84 -16.29
C PHE A 260 6.27 0.64 -16.47
N VAL A 261 6.89 1.28 -15.47
CA VAL A 261 7.34 2.67 -15.57
C VAL A 261 8.50 2.81 -16.55
N MET A 262 9.47 1.88 -16.52
CA MET A 262 10.52 1.86 -17.53
C MET A 262 9.95 1.63 -18.94
N ALA A 263 8.99 0.72 -19.09
CA ALA A 263 8.33 0.49 -20.37
C ALA A 263 7.55 1.73 -20.86
N TYR A 264 6.86 2.42 -19.95
CA TYR A 264 6.16 3.68 -20.23
C TYR A 264 7.12 4.75 -20.74
N GLY A 265 8.25 4.95 -20.05
CA GLY A 265 9.27 5.91 -20.45
C GLY A 265 10.04 5.55 -21.72
N MET A 266 10.02 4.28 -22.17
CA MET A 266 10.60 3.91 -23.47
C MET A 266 9.65 4.18 -24.65
N VAL A 267 8.34 4.27 -24.39
CA VAL A 267 7.31 4.38 -25.43
C VAL A 267 6.94 5.84 -25.70
N ILE A 268 7.04 6.70 -24.69
CA ILE A 268 6.70 8.12 -24.73
C ILE A 268 7.99 8.94 -24.77
#